data_AF-A0A4R3JPJ5-F1
#
_entry.id   AF-A0A4R3JPJ5-F1
#
_cell.length_a   1.000
_cell.length_b   1.000
_cell.length_c   1.000
_cell.angle_alpha   90.00
_cell.angle_beta   90.00
_cell.angle_gamma   90.00
#
_symmetry.space_group_name_H-M   'P 1'
#
loop_
_entity.id
_entity.type
_entity.pdbx_description
1 polymer ?
#
loop_
_entity_poly.entity_id
_entity_poly.type
_entity_poly.pdbx_seq_one_letter_code
_entity_poly.pdbx_strand_id
1 'polypeptide(L)'
;MRDDFAETVGRELDRISGVPVAQILETRAAFPKQQLSFDILLETEEAWQGLDLCARIARKGLLVTNLVYRKPGRILIQFRDDPATHPAELVALMGSAPDVTVVRWTTVLGCPA
;
A
#
# COMPACT_ATOMS: atom_id res chain seq x y z
N MET A 1 9.61 -10.01 -25.41
CA MET A 1 10.56 -8.92 -25.08
C MET A 1 9.87 -7.65 -24.52
N ARG A 2 8.61 -7.72 -24.04
CA ARG A 2 7.96 -6.63 -23.29
C ARG A 2 7.85 -6.92 -21.78
N ASP A 3 7.95 -8.18 -21.38
CA ASP A 3 7.83 -8.60 -19.98
C ASP A 3 9.02 -8.17 -19.12
N ASP A 4 10.27 -8.27 -19.62
CA ASP A 4 11.47 -7.92 -18.84
C ASP A 4 11.52 -6.45 -18.39
N PHE A 5 11.00 -5.52 -19.20
CA PHE A 5 11.05 -4.09 -18.87
C PHE A 5 10.02 -3.72 -17.81
N ALA A 6 8.79 -4.25 -17.93
CA ALA A 6 7.75 -4.05 -16.93
C ALA A 6 8.13 -4.68 -15.58
N GLU A 7 8.77 -5.85 -15.61
CA GLU A 7 9.24 -6.54 -14.42
C GLU A 7 10.41 -5.80 -13.75
N THR A 8 11.35 -5.27 -14.54
CA THR A 8 12.48 -4.48 -14.01
C THR A 8 12.00 -3.16 -13.39
N VAL A 9 11.12 -2.43 -14.08
CA VAL A 9 10.54 -1.18 -13.57
C VAL A 9 9.68 -1.44 -12.32
N GLY A 10 8.91 -2.54 -12.29
CA GLY A 10 8.14 -2.94 -11.11
C GLY A 10 9.04 -3.17 -9.89
N ARG A 11 10.11 -3.96 -10.03
CA ARG A 11 11.06 -4.26 -8.93
C ARG A 11 11.80 -3.02 -8.43
N GLU A 12 12.07 -2.06 -9.30
CA GLU A 12 12.72 -0.81 -8.91
C GLU A 12 11.77 0.13 -8.14
N LEU A 13 10.51 0.23 -8.59
CA LEU A 13 9.47 0.95 -7.85
C LEU A 13 9.18 0.34 -6.49
N ASP A 14 9.23 -1.00 -6.38
CA ASP A 14 9.05 -1.73 -5.11
C ASP A 14 10.11 -1.32 -4.09
N ARG A 15 11.38 -1.25 -4.50
CA ARG A 15 12.50 -0.86 -3.61
C ARG A 15 12.41 0.57 -3.12
N ILE A 16 11.95 1.49 -3.96
CA ILE A 16 11.95 2.92 -3.64
C ILE A 16 10.75 3.28 -2.76
N SER A 17 9.59 2.65 -2.99
CA SER A 17 8.34 3.04 -2.33
C SER A 17 7.91 2.10 -1.19
N GLY A 18 8.46 0.90 -1.12
CA GLY A 18 7.98 -0.17 -0.23
C GLY A 18 6.62 -0.75 -0.63
N VAL A 19 6.06 -0.33 -1.77
CA VAL A 19 4.81 -0.87 -2.34
C VAL A 19 5.16 -2.03 -3.28
N PRO A 20 4.70 -3.27 -3.04
CA PRO A 20 5.05 -4.42 -3.87
C PRO A 20 4.14 -4.49 -5.12
N VAL A 21 4.38 -3.62 -6.09
CA VAL A 21 3.57 -3.45 -7.31
C VAL A 21 3.44 -4.75 -8.08
N ALA A 22 4.55 -5.47 -8.30
CA ALA A 22 4.53 -6.74 -9.03
C ALA A 22 3.60 -7.76 -8.33
N GLN A 23 3.73 -7.90 -7.01
CA GLN A 23 2.90 -8.80 -6.21
C GLN A 23 1.42 -8.42 -6.25
N ILE A 24 1.10 -7.11 -6.20
CA ILE A 24 -0.29 -6.63 -6.28
C ILE A 24 -0.91 -7.01 -7.62
N LEU A 25 -0.19 -6.76 -8.73
CA LEU A 25 -0.66 -7.09 -10.08
C LEU A 25 -0.83 -8.60 -10.26
N GLU A 26 0.15 -9.40 -9.84
CA GLU A 26 0.09 -10.86 -9.87
C GLU A 26 -1.10 -11.38 -9.06
N THR A 27 -1.33 -10.83 -7.86
CA THR A 27 -2.43 -11.26 -6.99
C THR A 27 -3.80 -10.92 -7.60
N ARG A 28 -3.96 -9.70 -8.15
CA ARG A 28 -5.19 -9.30 -8.85
C ARG A 28 -5.48 -10.21 -10.05
N ALA A 29 -4.45 -10.59 -10.81
CA ALA A 29 -4.57 -11.49 -11.95
C ALA A 29 -4.91 -12.93 -11.53
N ALA A 30 -4.31 -13.43 -10.45
CA ALA A 30 -4.57 -14.77 -9.94
C ALA A 30 -5.94 -14.92 -9.26
N PHE A 31 -6.45 -13.85 -8.63
CA PHE A 31 -7.69 -13.86 -7.86
C PHE A 31 -8.67 -12.74 -8.28
N PRO A 32 -9.11 -12.69 -9.56
CA PRO A 32 -9.83 -11.53 -10.11
C PRO A 32 -11.24 -11.29 -9.54
N LYS A 33 -11.79 -12.27 -8.80
CA LYS A 33 -13.10 -12.17 -8.15
C LYS A 33 -13.01 -11.91 -6.65
N GLN A 34 -11.81 -11.90 -6.08
CA GLN A 34 -11.63 -11.70 -4.65
C GLN A 34 -11.41 -10.24 -4.34
N GLN A 35 -12.08 -9.76 -3.30
CA GLN A 35 -11.76 -8.47 -2.71
C GLN A 35 -10.41 -8.59 -2.00
N LEU A 36 -9.45 -7.79 -2.43
CA LEU A 36 -8.17 -7.66 -1.75
C LEU A 36 -8.25 -6.56 -0.67
N SER A 37 -7.40 -6.68 0.34
CA SER A 37 -7.08 -5.59 1.26
C SER A 37 -5.59 -5.56 1.51
N PHE A 38 -5.09 -4.45 2.01
CA PHE A 38 -3.69 -4.28 2.34
C PHE A 38 -3.53 -3.93 3.81
N ASP A 39 -2.67 -4.69 4.49
CA ASP A 39 -2.19 -4.39 5.83
C ASP A 39 -0.78 -3.81 5.71
N ILE A 40 -0.62 -2.55 6.11
CA ILE A 40 0.65 -1.84 5.98
C ILE A 40 1.12 -1.39 7.36
N LEU A 41 2.33 -1.80 7.72
CA LEU A 41 3.05 -1.27 8.86
C LEU A 41 3.92 -0.10 8.40
N LEU A 42 3.66 1.05 8.99
CA LEU A 42 4.36 2.30 8.78
C LEU A 42 5.21 2.63 10.00
N GLU A 43 6.35 3.28 9.77
CA GLU A 43 7.19 3.89 10.80
C GLU A 43 7.37 5.38 10.51
N THR A 44 7.20 6.20 11.55
CA THR A 44 7.25 7.66 11.49
C THR A 44 7.96 8.20 12.73
N GLU A 45 8.55 9.38 12.62
CA GLU A 45 9.12 10.07 13.77
C GLU A 45 8.01 10.60 14.67
N GLU A 46 6.97 11.17 14.07
CA GLU A 46 5.82 11.75 14.74
C GLU A 46 4.52 11.08 14.30
N ALA A 47 3.59 10.87 15.24
CA ALA A 47 2.34 10.15 14.97
C ALA A 47 1.49 10.84 13.88
N TRP A 48 1.50 12.17 13.84
CA TRP A 48 0.69 12.95 12.89
C TRP A 48 1.12 12.74 11.44
N GLN A 49 2.39 12.39 11.17
CA GLN A 49 2.89 12.16 9.82
C GLN A 49 2.18 10.96 9.17
N GLY A 50 2.08 9.84 9.90
CA GLY A 50 1.38 8.67 9.39
C GLY A 50 -0.13 8.85 9.37
N LEU A 51 -0.71 9.62 10.32
CA LEU A 51 -2.12 9.98 10.26
C LEU A 51 -2.46 10.83 9.03
N ASP A 52 -1.59 11.75 8.62
CA ASP A 52 -1.77 12.52 7.39
C ASP A 52 -1.74 11.62 6.15
N LEU A 53 -0.82 10.65 6.07
CA LEU A 53 -0.83 9.64 5.01
C LEU A 53 -2.15 8.84 4.98
N CYS A 54 -2.65 8.43 6.15
CA CYS A 54 -3.95 7.76 6.25
C CYS A 54 -5.10 8.63 5.72
N ALA A 55 -5.09 9.92 6.03
CA ALA A 55 -6.07 10.87 5.49
C ALA A 55 -5.96 11.01 3.97
N ARG A 56 -4.74 11.01 3.41
CA ARG A 56 -4.52 11.03 1.94
C ARG A 56 -5.04 9.76 1.27
N ILE A 57 -4.84 8.59 1.89
CA ILE A 57 -5.41 7.30 1.43
C ILE A 57 -6.94 7.40 1.38
N ALA A 58 -7.57 7.85 2.46
CA ALA A 58 -9.03 8.00 2.49
C ALA A 58 -9.54 9.01 1.43
N ARG A 59 -8.85 10.14 1.23
CA ARG A 59 -9.19 11.14 0.20
C ARG A 59 -9.05 10.62 -1.23
N LYS A 60 -8.22 9.59 -1.46
CA LYS A 60 -8.13 8.88 -2.74
C LYS A 60 -9.30 7.92 -2.99
N GLY A 61 -10.23 7.81 -2.05
CA GLY A 61 -11.39 6.91 -2.16
C GLY A 61 -11.09 5.48 -1.72
N LEU A 62 -9.87 5.20 -1.26
CA LEU A 62 -9.50 3.90 -0.69
C LEU A 62 -10.11 3.78 0.70
N LEU A 63 -10.90 2.72 0.90
CA LEU A 63 -11.61 2.52 2.16
C LEU A 63 -10.66 2.02 3.25
N VAL A 64 -10.23 2.92 4.13
CA VAL A 64 -9.50 2.58 5.36
C VAL A 64 -10.45 1.88 6.33
N THR A 65 -10.16 0.63 6.69
CA THR A 65 -11.00 -0.21 7.55
C THR A 65 -10.48 -0.28 8.97
N ASN A 66 -9.17 -0.15 9.17
CA ASN A 66 -8.57 -0.20 10.49
C ASN A 66 -7.34 0.69 10.56
N LEU A 67 -7.13 1.28 11.74
CA LEU A 67 -5.98 2.14 12.03
C LEU A 67 -5.57 1.93 13.48
N VAL A 68 -4.35 1.44 13.68
CA VAL A 68 -3.80 1.18 15.02
C VAL A 68 -2.46 1.90 15.15
N TYR A 69 -2.40 2.83 16.10
CA TYR A 69 -1.14 3.46 16.50
C TYR A 69 -0.51 2.70 17.66
N ARG A 70 0.79 2.41 17.56
CA ARG A 70 1.60 1.81 18.62
C ARG A 70 2.85 2.65 18.85
N LYS A 71 3.18 2.89 20.12
CA LYS A 71 4.39 3.63 20.48
C LYS A 71 5.63 2.72 20.48
N PRO A 72 6.80 3.27 20.10
CA PRO A 72 7.00 4.57 19.46
C PRO A 72 6.76 4.51 17.94
N GLY A 73 6.13 5.55 17.37
CA GLY A 73 6.19 5.85 15.92
C GLY A 73 5.64 4.83 14.93
N ARG A 74 4.86 3.82 15.36
CA ARG A 74 4.38 2.76 14.46
C ARG A 74 2.89 2.85 14.21
N ILE A 75 2.50 2.78 12.95
CA ILE A 75 1.10 2.81 12.52
C ILE A 75 0.82 1.58 11.68
N LEU A 76 -0.13 0.76 12.10
CA LEU A 76 -0.73 -0.25 11.25
C LEU A 76 -1.97 0.36 10.61
N ILE A 77 -1.98 0.45 9.29
CA ILE A 77 -3.17 0.82 8.51
C ILE A 77 -3.65 -0.39 7.73
N GLN A 78 -4.96 -0.55 7.66
CA GLN A 78 -5.62 -1.47 6.76
C GLN A 78 -6.57 -0.71 5.84
N PHE A 79 -6.52 -1.00 4.54
CA PHE A 79 -7.52 -0.50 3.60
C PHE A 79 -7.88 -1.53 2.53
N ARG A 80 -9.08 -1.41 1.98
CA ARG A 80 -9.54 -2.26 0.89
C ARG A 80 -8.90 -1.82 -0.42
N ASP A 81 -8.49 -2.81 -1.20
CA ASP A 81 -8.08 -2.59 -2.57
C ASP A 81 -9.25 -2.07 -3.41
N ASP A 82 -8.94 -1.19 -4.35
CA ASP A 82 -9.82 -0.86 -5.45
C ASP A 82 -9.16 -1.36 -6.74
N PRO A 83 -9.71 -2.40 -7.39
CA PRO A 83 -9.16 -2.92 -8.64
C PRO A 83 -9.06 -1.88 -9.75
N ALA A 84 -9.85 -0.80 -9.71
CA ALA A 84 -9.77 0.30 -10.66
C ALA A 84 -8.58 1.23 -10.41
N THR A 85 -8.05 1.28 -9.19
CA THR A 85 -6.87 2.06 -8.84
C THR A 85 -5.62 1.38 -9.39
N HIS A 86 -4.86 2.09 -10.23
CA HIS A 86 -3.61 1.56 -10.77
C HIS A 86 -2.53 1.51 -9.66
N PRO A 87 -1.73 0.44 -9.51
CA PRO A 87 -0.73 0.34 -8.43
C PRO A 87 0.31 1.47 -8.40
N ALA A 88 0.62 2.08 -9.55
CA ALA A 88 1.48 3.26 -9.61
C ALA A 88 0.92 4.47 -8.83
N GLU A 89 -0.40 4.56 -8.66
CA GLU A 89 -1.02 5.58 -7.82
C GLU A 89 -0.78 5.33 -6.33
N LEU A 90 -0.72 4.05 -5.92
CA LEU A 90 -0.32 3.68 -4.55
C LEU A 90 1.14 4.07 -4.30
N VAL A 91 2.02 3.83 -5.27
CA VAL A 91 3.43 4.28 -5.22
C VAL A 91 3.52 5.79 -5.05
N ALA A 92 2.81 6.56 -5.89
CA ALA A 92 2.81 8.02 -5.80
C ALA A 92 2.23 8.53 -4.47
N LEU A 93 1.21 7.85 -3.95
CA LEU A 93 0.59 8.17 -2.67
C LEU A 93 1.56 7.96 -1.50
N MET A 94 2.24 6.81 -1.45
CA MET A 94 3.25 6.54 -0.42
C MET A 94 4.45 7.48 -0.56
N GLY A 95 4.92 7.74 -1.79
CA GLY A 95 6.00 8.68 -2.07
C GLY A 95 5.66 10.15 -1.76
N SER A 96 4.39 10.50 -1.58
CA SER A 96 3.98 11.86 -1.19
C SER A 96 4.27 12.19 0.28
N ALA A 97 4.55 11.18 1.11
CA ALA A 97 4.79 11.32 2.54
C ALA A 97 6.24 10.90 2.88
N PRO A 98 7.23 11.76 2.61
CA PRO A 98 8.65 11.40 2.78
C PRO A 98 9.04 11.09 4.23
N ASP A 99 8.29 11.60 5.21
CA ASP A 99 8.51 11.34 6.64
C ASP A 99 7.89 10.01 7.12
N VAL A 100 7.37 9.19 6.19
CA VAL A 100 6.72 7.91 6.49
C VAL A 100 7.45 6.79 5.76
N THR A 101 7.94 5.81 6.50
CA THR A 101 8.56 4.62 5.94
C THR A 101 7.58 3.46 5.93
N VAL A 102 7.39 2.82 4.78
CA VAL A 102 6.70 1.53 4.70
C VAL A 102 7.65 0.43 5.17
N VAL A 103 7.41 -0.10 6.38
CA VAL A 103 8.23 -1.16 6.97
C VAL A 103 7.81 -2.54 6.47
N ARG A 104 6.50 -2.75 6.33
CA ARG A 104 5.94 -4.01 5.85
C ARG A 104 4.66 -3.76 5.09
N TRP A 105 4.54 -4.44 3.95
CA TRP A 105 3.31 -4.54 3.18
C TRP A 105 2.82 -5.98 3.21
N THR A 106 1.51 -6.18 3.40
CA THR A 106 0.89 -7.50 3.31
C THR A 106 -0.37 -7.39 2.48
N THR A 107 -0.39 -8.10 1.36
CA THR A 107 -1.60 -8.30 0.54
C THR A 107 -2.43 -9.40 1.18
N VAL A 108 -3.65 -9.06 1.57
CA VAL A 108 -4.60 -9.96 2.23
C VAL A 108 -5.65 -10.39 1.21
N LEU A 109 -5.82 -11.70 1.06
CA LEU A 109 -6.84 -12.32 0.23
C LEU A 109 -8.11 -12.52 1.05
N GLY A 110 -9.23 -11.96 0.58
CA GLY A 110 -10.52 -12.06 1.26
C GLY A 110 -10.74 -10.91 2.23
N CYS A 111 -12.00 -10.57 2.48
CA CYS A 111 -12.35 -9.47 3.35
C CYS A 111 -12.07 -9.87 4.81
N PRO A 112 -11.29 -9.09 5.59
CA PRO A 112 -11.37 -9.18 7.04
C PRO A 112 -12.82 -8.93 7.45
N ALA A 113 -13.30 -9.73 8.39
CA ALA A 113 -14.65 -9.63 8.94
C ALA A 113 -14.95 -8.23 9.51
#